data_AF-F4HKP8-F1
#
_entry.id   AF-F4HKP8-F1
#
_cell.length_a   1.000
_cell.length_b   1.000
_cell.length_c   1.000
_cell.angle_alpha   90.00
_cell.angle_beta   90.00
_cell.angle_gamma   90.00
#
_symmetry.space_group_name_H-M   'P 1'
#
loop_
_entity.id
_entity.type
_entity.pdbx_description
1 polymer ?
#
loop_
_entity_poly.entity_id
_entity_poly.type
_entity_poly.pdbx_seq_one_letter_code
_entity_poly.pdbx_strand_id
1 'polypeptide(L)'
;MLCGYKLVFEMPNRVKLPVRYKREWDIVRVTTSKEKLVNTILKLSDYVGNKEISIVKGKRSVGEARILRDGDNKYAMIAFYDKSPYIPSKIVFYINVGPENCGKRIAEMVMLFEDVRKVREEIKGDEMRITFNSKLRRIEPFSHLNPRESVEMEIKLKRLEEYVELKVKKIKIGTIEFEMSE
;
A
#
# COMPACT_ATOMS: atom_id res chain seq x y z
N MET A 1 3.36 -16.14 -23.91
CA MET A 1 2.46 -16.33 -22.75
C MET A 1 2.26 -14.96 -22.11
N LEU A 2 1.07 -14.36 -22.18
CA LEU A 2 0.80 -13.05 -21.56
C LEU A 2 0.89 -13.21 -20.04
N CYS A 3 2.01 -12.79 -19.44
CA CYS A 3 2.26 -12.92 -18.01
C CYS A 3 1.35 -11.97 -17.22
N GLY A 4 0.14 -12.44 -16.90
CA GLY A 4 -0.78 -11.77 -15.98
C GLY A 4 -0.26 -11.74 -14.54
N TYR A 5 -0.77 -10.79 -13.76
CA TYR A 5 -0.58 -10.75 -12.32
C TYR A 5 -1.56 -11.70 -11.63
N LYS A 6 -1.14 -12.21 -10.49
CA LYS A 6 -1.95 -13.06 -9.61
C LYS A 6 -1.95 -12.44 -8.22
N LEU A 7 -3.13 -12.17 -7.68
CA LEU A 7 -3.33 -11.71 -6.32
C LEU A 7 -3.58 -12.91 -5.43
N VAL A 8 -2.89 -12.96 -4.29
CA VAL A 8 -2.92 -14.09 -3.34
C VAL A 8 -3.19 -13.54 -1.95
N PHE A 9 -4.25 -13.99 -1.29
CA PHE A 9 -4.57 -13.60 0.07
C PHE A 9 -5.44 -14.64 0.78
N GLU A 10 -5.36 -14.64 2.11
CA GLU A 10 -6.19 -15.52 2.94
C GLU A 10 -7.57 -14.92 3.17
N MET A 11 -8.60 -15.74 2.91
CA MET A 11 -9.98 -15.31 3.00
C MET A 11 -10.54 -15.57 4.41
N PRO A 12 -11.25 -14.62 5.05
CA PRO A 12 -11.98 -14.95 6.25
C PRO A 12 -13.16 -15.83 5.89
N ASN A 13 -13.42 -16.88 6.69
CA ASN A 13 -14.54 -17.84 6.54
C ASN A 13 -15.95 -17.22 6.38
N ARG A 14 -16.11 -15.91 6.57
CA ARG A 14 -17.41 -15.20 6.59
C ARG A 14 -17.67 -14.27 5.40
N VAL A 15 -16.70 -14.00 4.52
CA VAL A 15 -16.91 -13.12 3.35
C VAL A 15 -17.47 -13.95 2.19
N LYS A 16 -18.59 -13.55 1.59
CA LYS A 16 -19.09 -14.20 0.36
C LYS A 16 -18.55 -13.47 -0.86
N LEU A 17 -17.51 -14.00 -1.51
CA LEU A 17 -17.06 -13.47 -2.80
C LEU A 17 -18.01 -13.87 -3.96
N PRO A 18 -18.08 -13.05 -5.03
CA PRO A 18 -18.74 -13.43 -6.28
C PRO A 18 -18.25 -14.79 -6.79
N VAL A 19 -19.16 -15.60 -7.37
CA VAL A 19 -18.94 -17.02 -7.73
C VAL A 19 -17.65 -17.27 -8.53
N ARG A 20 -17.23 -16.32 -9.38
CA ARG A 20 -16.01 -16.41 -10.19
C ARG A 20 -14.69 -16.48 -9.38
N TYR A 21 -14.72 -16.19 -8.08
CA TYR A 21 -13.53 -16.18 -7.21
C TYR A 21 -13.53 -17.31 -6.15
N LYS A 22 -14.49 -18.25 -6.20
CA LYS A 22 -14.73 -19.27 -5.14
C LYS A 22 -13.82 -20.51 -5.16
N ARG A 23 -12.75 -20.57 -5.96
CA ARG A 23 -11.90 -21.78 -6.04
C ARG A 23 -10.75 -21.72 -5.02
N GLU A 24 -10.81 -22.66 -4.08
CA GLU A 24 -9.85 -23.05 -3.01
C GLU A 24 -9.92 -22.19 -1.72
N TRP A 25 -10.24 -22.87 -0.61
CA TRP A 25 -10.99 -22.30 0.52
C TRP A 25 -10.17 -21.67 1.65
N ASP A 26 -8.85 -21.59 1.56
CA ASP A 26 -8.03 -20.80 2.50
C ASP A 26 -7.28 -19.65 1.80
N ILE A 27 -6.99 -19.80 0.51
CA ILE A 27 -6.17 -18.86 -0.26
C ILE A 27 -6.88 -18.52 -1.57
N VAL A 28 -7.38 -17.29 -1.67
CA VAL A 28 -8.02 -16.78 -2.88
C VAL A 28 -6.96 -16.33 -3.86
N ARG A 29 -7.10 -16.80 -5.09
CA ARG A 29 -6.19 -16.49 -6.19
C ARG A 29 -6.95 -15.79 -7.30
N VAL A 30 -6.72 -14.49 -7.45
CA VAL A 30 -7.34 -13.69 -8.52
C VAL A 30 -6.32 -13.40 -9.60
N THR A 31 -6.58 -13.86 -10.83
CA THR A 31 -5.73 -13.55 -11.99
C THR A 31 -6.23 -12.28 -12.67
N THR A 32 -5.34 -11.33 -12.95
CA THR A 32 -5.65 -10.03 -13.56
C THR A 32 -4.52 -9.54 -14.46
N SER A 33 -4.80 -8.65 -15.40
CA SER A 33 -3.77 -8.03 -16.23
C SER A 33 -3.10 -6.86 -15.50
N LYS A 34 -1.98 -6.33 -16.02
CA LYS A 34 -1.32 -5.16 -15.44
C LYS A 34 -2.28 -3.96 -15.39
N GLU A 35 -3.01 -3.76 -16.49
CA GLU A 35 -3.93 -2.65 -16.70
C GLU A 35 -5.15 -2.75 -15.76
N LYS A 36 -5.55 -3.96 -15.37
CA LYS A 36 -6.72 -4.21 -14.53
C LYS A 36 -6.39 -4.42 -13.05
N LEU A 37 -5.11 -4.45 -12.67
CA LEU A 37 -4.66 -4.78 -11.33
C LEU A 37 -5.24 -3.82 -10.27
N VAL A 38 -5.07 -2.51 -10.47
CA VAL A 38 -5.57 -1.47 -9.57
C VAL A 38 -7.09 -1.58 -9.38
N ASN A 39 -7.83 -1.62 -10.50
CA ASN A 39 -9.29 -1.74 -10.47
C ASN A 39 -9.76 -3.03 -9.77
N THR A 40 -8.96 -4.10 -9.84
CA THR A 40 -9.26 -5.35 -9.12
C THR A 40 -9.09 -5.18 -7.62
N ILE A 41 -8.01 -4.51 -7.17
CA ILE A 41 -7.75 -4.23 -5.75
C ILE A 41 -8.81 -3.29 -5.17
N LEU A 42 -9.18 -2.22 -5.89
CA LEU A 42 -10.24 -1.30 -5.46
C LEU A 42 -11.57 -2.03 -5.26
N LYS A 43 -11.98 -2.83 -6.25
CA LYS A 43 -13.19 -3.66 -6.11
C LYS A 43 -13.10 -4.63 -4.95
N LEU A 44 -11.94 -5.27 -4.74
CA LEU A 44 -11.76 -6.16 -3.59
C LEU A 44 -11.95 -5.41 -2.27
N SER A 45 -11.52 -4.15 -2.17
CA SER A 45 -11.67 -3.34 -0.94
C SER A 45 -13.12 -3.10 -0.51
N ASP A 46 -14.07 -3.27 -1.43
CA ASP A 46 -15.51 -3.20 -1.11
C ASP A 46 -16.01 -4.45 -0.39
N TYR A 47 -15.34 -5.59 -0.59
CA TYR A 47 -15.75 -6.90 -0.11
C TYR A 47 -14.87 -7.43 1.02
N VAL A 48 -13.59 -7.07 1.02
CA VAL A 48 -12.62 -7.53 2.00
C VAL A 48 -12.35 -6.39 2.98
N GLY A 49 -12.46 -6.67 4.28
CA GLY A 49 -12.07 -5.71 5.32
C GLY A 49 -10.54 -5.56 5.39
N ASN A 50 -10.00 -5.50 6.60
CA ASN A 50 -8.56 -5.34 6.77
C ASN A 50 -7.79 -6.55 6.26
N LYS A 51 -7.02 -6.38 5.18
CA LYS A 51 -6.32 -7.47 4.49
C LYS A 51 -5.00 -7.05 3.87
N GLU A 52 -4.08 -8.00 3.88
CA GLU A 52 -2.83 -7.98 3.12
C GLU A 52 -2.93 -8.97 1.95
N ILE A 53 -2.46 -8.55 0.78
CA ILE A 53 -2.59 -9.27 -0.48
C ILE A 53 -1.22 -9.30 -1.15
N SER A 54 -0.68 -10.48 -1.40
CA SER A 54 0.55 -10.61 -2.18
C SER A 54 0.24 -10.47 -3.68
N ILE A 55 1.07 -9.72 -4.39
CA ILE A 55 1.01 -9.56 -5.85
C ILE A 55 2.14 -10.37 -6.48
N VAL A 56 1.77 -11.36 -7.29
CA VAL A 56 2.69 -12.32 -7.90
C VAL A 56 2.65 -12.19 -9.42
N LYS A 57 3.82 -12.28 -10.08
CA LYS A 57 3.94 -12.39 -11.54
C LYS A 57 4.65 -13.70 -11.88
N GLY A 58 3.93 -14.64 -12.51
CA GLY A 58 4.42 -16.01 -12.69
C GLY A 58 4.59 -16.72 -11.33
N LYS A 59 5.84 -17.09 -10.99
CA LYS A 59 6.18 -17.68 -9.67
C LYS A 59 6.85 -16.68 -8.70
N ARG A 60 7.07 -15.44 -9.13
CA ARG A 60 7.81 -14.42 -8.36
C ARG A 60 6.86 -13.46 -7.65
N SER A 61 7.06 -13.24 -6.35
CA SER A 61 6.44 -12.13 -5.64
C SER A 61 7.05 -10.81 -6.13
N VAL A 62 6.20 -9.87 -6.52
CA VAL A 62 6.60 -8.59 -7.14
C VAL A 62 6.01 -7.37 -6.44
N GLY A 63 5.16 -7.57 -5.45
CA GLY A 63 4.42 -6.49 -4.81
C GLY A 63 3.49 -6.99 -3.72
N GLU A 64 2.85 -6.03 -3.08
CA GLU A 64 1.77 -6.25 -2.12
C GLU A 64 0.71 -5.19 -2.28
N ALA A 65 -0.50 -5.53 -1.89
CA ALA A 65 -1.56 -4.58 -1.67
C ALA A 65 -2.08 -4.74 -0.25
N ARG A 66 -2.43 -3.62 0.37
CA ARG A 66 -3.05 -3.59 1.70
C ARG A 66 -4.35 -2.87 1.61
N ILE A 67 -5.37 -3.42 2.24
CA ILE A 67 -6.69 -2.84 2.35
C ILE A 67 -6.95 -2.64 3.84
N LEU A 68 -7.32 -1.43 4.21
CA LEU A 68 -7.69 -1.04 5.55
C LEU A 68 -9.05 -0.36 5.51
N ARG A 69 -9.93 -0.72 6.45
CA ARG A 69 -11.23 -0.10 6.63
C ARG A 69 -11.32 0.49 8.03
N ASP A 70 -11.69 1.76 8.10
CA ASP A 70 -11.90 2.53 9.34
C ASP A 70 -13.31 3.13 9.30
N GLY A 71 -14.28 2.42 9.87
CA GLY A 71 -15.70 2.70 9.68
C GLY A 71 -16.14 2.58 8.22
N ASP A 72 -16.61 3.69 7.65
CA ASP A 72 -17.00 3.80 6.23
C ASP A 72 -15.84 4.22 5.31
N ASN A 73 -14.69 4.54 5.90
CA ASN A 73 -13.48 4.91 5.15
C ASN A 73 -12.72 3.65 4.72
N LYS A 74 -12.21 3.69 3.49
CA LYS A 74 -11.46 2.65 2.80
C LYS A 74 -10.14 3.22 2.34
N TYR A 75 -9.08 2.50 2.65
CA TYR A 75 -7.73 2.79 2.24
C TYR A 75 -7.20 1.56 1.53
N ALA A 76 -6.69 1.74 0.31
CA ALA A 76 -5.98 0.70 -0.42
C ALA A 76 -4.58 1.21 -0.77
N MET A 77 -3.55 0.46 -0.38
CA MET A 77 -2.17 0.68 -0.79
C MET A 77 -1.80 -0.40 -1.81
N ILE A 78 -1.03 -0.02 -2.82
CA ILE A 78 -0.37 -0.93 -3.74
C ILE A 78 1.11 -0.55 -3.77
N ALA A 79 1.97 -1.51 -3.44
CA ALA A 79 3.42 -1.37 -3.46
C ALA A 79 4.06 -2.41 -4.38
N PHE A 80 5.05 -2.00 -5.16
CA PHE A 80 5.87 -2.89 -6.00
C PHE A 80 7.32 -2.90 -5.56
N TYR A 81 7.97 -4.06 -5.70
CA TYR A 81 9.34 -4.31 -5.28
C TYR A 81 10.17 -4.80 -6.46
N ASP A 82 11.11 -3.98 -6.94
CA ASP A 82 11.98 -4.35 -8.06
C ASP A 82 13.27 -5.04 -7.62
N LYS A 83 14.12 -4.30 -6.91
CA LYS A 83 15.48 -4.72 -6.51
C LYS A 83 15.53 -5.30 -5.10
N SER A 84 14.78 -4.71 -4.17
CA SER A 84 14.72 -5.14 -2.77
C SER A 84 13.31 -5.63 -2.45
N PRO A 85 13.13 -6.78 -1.80
CA PRO A 85 11.82 -7.26 -1.37
C PRO A 85 11.26 -6.46 -0.17
N TYR A 86 12.02 -5.51 0.34
CA TYR A 86 11.66 -4.75 1.54
C TYR A 86 11.44 -3.26 1.25
N ILE A 87 12.16 -2.71 0.28
CA ILE A 87 12.06 -1.29 -0.09
C ILE A 87 11.25 -1.20 -1.38
N PRO A 88 10.03 -0.67 -1.34
CA PRO A 88 9.22 -0.56 -2.54
C PRO A 88 9.84 0.44 -3.51
N SER A 89 9.76 0.16 -4.81
CA SER A 89 10.15 1.07 -5.89
C SER A 89 9.02 1.98 -6.35
N LYS A 90 7.79 1.63 -5.96
CA LYS A 90 6.56 2.37 -6.24
C LYS A 90 5.53 2.09 -5.16
N ILE A 91 4.91 3.15 -4.63
CA ILE A 91 3.77 3.04 -3.72
C ILE A 91 2.67 3.99 -4.19
N VAL A 92 1.45 3.47 -4.28
CA VAL A 92 0.25 4.27 -4.57
C VAL A 92 -0.82 3.93 -3.55
N PHE A 93 -1.43 4.96 -2.97
CA PHE A 93 -2.62 4.81 -2.13
C PHE A 93 -3.86 5.29 -2.88
N TYR A 94 -4.99 4.68 -2.54
CA TYR A 94 -6.32 5.07 -2.97
C TYR A 94 -7.19 5.18 -1.73
N ILE A 95 -7.75 6.36 -1.48
CA ILE A 95 -8.53 6.65 -0.28
C ILE A 95 -9.86 7.30 -0.66
N ASN A 96 -10.96 6.88 -0.04
CA ASN A 96 -12.29 7.43 -0.31
C ASN A 96 -12.68 8.60 0.62
N VAL A 97 -11.92 8.83 1.69
CA VAL A 97 -12.21 9.83 2.74
C VAL A 97 -11.63 11.22 2.46
N GLY A 98 -10.96 11.41 1.32
CA GLY A 98 -10.17 12.60 1.05
C GLY A 98 -8.78 12.56 1.74
N PRO A 99 -7.86 13.45 1.35
CA PRO A 99 -6.47 13.43 1.81
C PRO A 99 -6.25 14.00 3.22
N GLU A 100 -7.22 14.67 3.81
CA GLU A 100 -7.07 15.27 5.14
C GLU A 100 -7.14 14.21 6.25
N ASN A 101 -6.21 14.26 7.21
CA ASN A 101 -6.15 13.36 8.38
C ASN A 101 -5.96 11.87 8.04
N CYS A 102 -5.36 11.57 6.88
CA CYS A 102 -5.15 10.20 6.42
C CYS A 102 -3.71 9.70 6.67
N GLY A 103 -2.80 10.59 7.02
CA GLY A 103 -1.36 10.33 7.09
C GLY A 103 -0.97 9.27 8.11
N LYS A 104 -1.68 9.17 9.24
CA LYS A 104 -1.46 8.06 10.19
C LYS A 104 -1.74 6.71 9.54
N ARG A 105 -2.83 6.59 8.77
CA ARG A 105 -3.25 5.35 8.11
C ARG A 105 -2.32 5.02 6.96
N ILE A 106 -1.93 6.03 6.18
CA ILE A 106 -0.91 5.90 5.12
C ILE A 106 0.40 5.35 5.70
N ALA A 107 0.90 5.94 6.79
CA ALA A 107 2.13 5.50 7.44
C ALA A 107 2.02 4.07 8.01
N GLU A 108 0.90 3.73 8.66
CA GLU A 108 0.63 2.38 9.21
C GLU A 108 0.54 1.30 8.12
N MET A 109 0.10 1.66 6.91
CA MET A 109 -0.01 0.71 5.80
C MET A 109 1.36 0.34 5.21
N VAL A 110 2.40 1.16 5.34
CA VAL A 110 3.73 0.84 4.82
C VAL A 110 4.49 -0.07 5.80
N MET A 111 4.80 -1.31 5.39
CA MET A 111 5.42 -2.35 6.23
C MET A 111 6.77 -2.01 6.87
N LEU A 112 7.43 -0.97 6.37
CA LEU A 112 8.70 -0.48 6.89
C LEU A 112 8.56 0.14 8.29
N PHE A 113 7.36 0.59 8.65
CA PHE A 113 7.12 1.44 9.81
C PHE A 113 6.29 0.71 10.88
N GLU A 114 6.81 0.71 12.10
CA GLU A 114 6.15 0.25 13.33
C GLU A 114 6.01 1.43 14.30
N ASP A 115 5.03 1.37 15.21
CA ASP A 115 4.89 2.36 16.30
C ASP A 115 4.92 3.83 15.81
N VAL A 116 4.08 4.13 14.81
CA VAL A 116 3.96 5.46 14.18
C VAL A 116 3.41 6.48 15.17
N ARG A 117 4.14 7.59 15.37
CA ARG A 117 3.83 8.66 16.32
C ARG A 117 4.13 10.04 15.74
N LYS A 118 3.57 11.08 16.38
CA LYS A 118 3.80 12.49 16.03
C LYS A 118 3.53 12.79 14.55
N VAL A 119 2.48 12.20 14.00
CA VAL A 119 2.10 12.38 12.60
C VAL A 119 1.68 13.84 12.38
N ARG A 120 2.24 14.46 11.36
CA ARG A 120 1.84 15.77 10.84
C ARG A 120 1.64 15.67 9.34
N GLU A 121 0.62 16.38 8.87
CA GLU A 121 0.20 16.37 7.47
C GLU A 121 0.10 17.81 6.99
N GLU A 122 0.70 18.08 5.84
CA GLU A 122 0.59 19.36 5.16
C GLU A 122 0.12 19.10 3.74
N ILE A 123 -0.91 19.82 3.30
CA ILE A 123 -1.46 19.71 1.95
C ILE A 123 -1.37 21.09 1.30
N LYS A 124 -0.75 21.16 0.12
CA LYS A 124 -0.60 22.38 -0.68
C LYS A 124 -0.86 22.04 -2.14
N GLY A 125 -2.02 22.44 -2.66
CA GLY A 125 -2.41 22.13 -4.04
C GLY A 125 -2.58 20.63 -4.28
N ASP A 126 -1.82 20.09 -5.24
CA ASP A 126 -1.78 18.66 -5.57
C ASP A 126 -0.61 17.93 -4.90
N GLU A 127 -0.02 18.52 -3.86
CA GLU A 127 1.03 17.90 -3.06
C GLU A 127 0.64 17.75 -1.58
N MET A 128 1.06 16.63 -1.00
CA MET A 128 0.93 16.31 0.41
C MET A 128 2.29 15.89 0.95
N ARG A 129 2.62 16.41 2.13
CA ARG A 129 3.76 15.95 2.92
C ARG A 129 3.25 15.33 4.21
N ILE A 130 3.72 14.13 4.51
CA ILE A 130 3.48 13.46 5.79
C ILE A 130 4.80 13.34 6.51
N THR A 131 4.86 13.80 7.75
CA THR A 131 6.02 13.59 8.64
C THR A 131 5.59 12.84 9.88
N PHE A 132 6.40 11.90 10.34
CA PHE A 132 6.14 11.12 11.54
C PHE A 132 7.41 10.51 12.10
N ASN A 133 7.35 10.07 13.36
CA ASN A 133 8.38 9.24 13.96
C ASN A 133 7.91 7.80 14.00
N SER A 134 8.78 6.87 13.64
CA SER A 134 8.44 5.44 13.65
C SER A 134 9.65 4.60 14.01
N LYS A 135 9.38 3.44 14.63
CA LYS A 135 10.34 2.36 14.72
C LYS A 135 10.45 1.67 13.37
N LEU A 136 11.67 1.50 12.86
CA LEU A 136 11.87 0.79 11.60
C LEU A 136 11.85 -0.71 11.84
N ARG A 137 11.12 -1.44 10.99
CA ARG A 137 11.25 -2.89 10.95
C ARG A 137 12.68 -3.20 10.49
N ARG A 138 13.48 -3.84 11.36
CA ARG A 138 14.91 -4.09 11.08
C ARG A 138 15.03 -4.95 9.82
N ILE A 139 15.59 -4.36 8.77
CA ILE A 139 15.98 -5.06 7.55
C ILE A 139 17.47 -4.75 7.37
N GLU A 140 18.25 -5.72 6.91
CA GLU A 140 19.73 -5.64 6.80
C GLU A 140 20.31 -4.38 6.10
N PRO A 141 19.67 -3.71 5.10
CA PRO A 141 20.25 -2.48 4.53
C PRO A 141 20.08 -1.23 5.42
N PHE A 142 19.37 -1.33 6.55
CA PHE A 142 19.08 -0.21 7.47
C PHE A 142 19.73 -0.34 8.85
N SER A 143 20.69 -1.26 9.01
CA SER A 143 21.33 -1.55 10.31
C SER A 143 22.01 -0.33 10.94
N HIS A 144 22.35 0.69 10.15
CA HIS A 144 22.99 1.94 10.60
C HIS A 144 22.00 3.00 11.07
N LEU A 145 20.69 2.83 10.85
CA LEU A 145 19.67 3.77 11.31
C LEU A 145 19.34 3.54 12.78
N ASN A 146 18.91 4.60 13.47
CA ASN A 146 18.45 4.46 14.83
C ASN A 146 17.20 3.58 14.88
N PRO A 147 16.95 2.90 16.01
CA PRO A 147 15.74 2.09 16.17
C PRO A 147 14.44 2.88 15.97
N ARG A 148 14.47 4.20 16.17
CA ARG A 148 13.40 5.14 15.82
C ARG A 148 13.96 6.25 14.98
N GLU A 149 13.31 6.52 13.85
CA GLU A 149 13.72 7.55 12.92
C GLU A 149 12.56 8.51 12.61
N SER A 150 12.93 9.73 12.22
CA SER A 150 12.00 10.65 11.57
C SER A 150 11.82 10.23 10.12
N VAL A 151 10.57 10.15 9.69
CA VAL A 151 10.18 9.80 8.33
C VAL A 151 9.43 10.97 7.72
N GLU A 152 9.78 11.27 6.47
CA GLU A 152 9.07 12.23 5.64
C GLU A 152 8.67 11.56 4.33
N MET A 153 7.40 11.72 3.95
CA MET A 153 6.85 11.23 2.68
C MET A 153 6.33 12.41 1.88
N GLU A 154 6.77 12.52 0.63
CA GLU A 154 6.24 13.48 -0.35
C GLU A 154 5.33 12.74 -1.32
N ILE A 155 4.12 13.25 -1.50
CA ILE A 155 3.02 12.56 -2.15
C ILE A 155 2.35 13.49 -3.15
N LYS A 156 2.11 12.99 -4.37
CA LYS A 156 1.29 13.64 -5.39
C LYS A 156 -0.15 13.17 -5.29
N LEU A 157 -1.08 14.11 -5.28
CA LEU A 157 -2.51 13.85 -5.24
C LEU A 157 -3.11 13.93 -6.63
N LYS A 158 -4.04 13.03 -6.89
CA LYS A 158 -4.91 13.08 -8.06
C LYS A 158 -6.31 12.69 -7.65
N ARG A 159 -7.26 13.61 -7.80
CA ARG A 159 -8.67 13.33 -7.53
C ARG A 159 -9.24 12.47 -8.65
N LEU A 160 -9.85 11.36 -8.29
CA LEU A 160 -10.68 10.52 -9.15
C LEU A 160 -12.13 10.65 -8.67
N GLU A 161 -13.06 10.04 -9.40
CA GLU A 161 -14.50 10.18 -9.14
C GLU A 161 -14.91 9.68 -7.74
N GLU A 162 -14.44 8.50 -7.34
CA GLU A 162 -14.79 7.86 -6.05
C GLU A 162 -13.64 7.85 -5.03
N TYR A 163 -12.42 8.17 -5.46
CA TYR A 163 -11.20 8.04 -4.65
C TYR A 163 -10.22 9.18 -4.92
N VAL A 164 -9.31 9.42 -3.99
CA VAL A 164 -8.09 10.19 -4.21
C VAL A 164 -6.93 9.22 -4.38
N GLU A 165 -6.25 9.31 -5.53
CA GLU A 165 -5.00 8.61 -5.80
C GLU A 165 -3.85 9.44 -5.22
N LEU A 166 -3.02 8.79 -4.41
CA LEU A 166 -1.87 9.37 -3.70
C LEU A 166 -0.62 8.61 -4.11
N LYS A 167 0.17 9.19 -5.02
CA LYS A 167 1.42 8.58 -5.48
C LYS A 167 2.57 9.08 -4.62
N VAL A 168 3.24 8.18 -3.92
CA VAL A 168 4.46 8.54 -3.18
C VAL A 168 5.54 8.87 -4.20
N LYS A 169 6.04 10.10 -4.17
CA LYS A 169 7.19 10.54 -4.96
C LYS A 169 8.49 10.15 -4.27
N LYS A 170 8.54 10.34 -2.95
CA LYS A 170 9.77 10.23 -2.19
C LYS A 170 9.50 9.85 -0.74
N ILE A 171 10.39 9.05 -0.18
CA ILE A 171 10.43 8.70 1.24
C ILE A 171 11.82 8.99 1.78
N LYS A 172 11.91 9.80 2.82
CA LYS A 172 13.14 10.07 3.55
C LYS A 172 13.04 9.47 4.95
N ILE A 173 14.06 8.73 5.37
CA ILE A 173 14.17 8.06 6.66
C ILE A 173 15.50 8.45 7.29
N GLY A 174 15.48 9.33 8.28
CA GLY A 174 16.70 9.92 8.84
C GLY A 174 17.51 10.62 7.74
N THR A 175 18.71 10.10 7.45
CA THR A 175 19.61 10.60 6.39
C THR A 175 19.43 9.91 5.05
N ILE A 176 18.68 8.80 4.99
CA ILE A 176 18.51 8.01 3.78
C ILE A 176 17.28 8.50 3.01
N GLU A 177 17.38 8.50 1.70
CA GLU A 177 16.34 9.01 0.81
C GLU A 177 16.08 8.03 -0.34
N PHE A 178 14.79 7.82 -0.62
CA PHE A 178 14.29 6.95 -1.69
C PHE A 178 13.36 7.74 -2.59
N GLU A 179 13.74 7.87 -3.86
CA GLU A 179 12.85 8.34 -4.92
C GLU A 179 12.10 7.16 -5.53
N MET A 180 10.80 7.35 -5.74
CA MET A 180 9.92 6.33 -6.31
C MET A 180 9.76 6.58 -7.80
N SER A 181 9.74 5.48 -8.56
CA SER A 181 9.51 5.53 -10.01
C SER A 181 8.02 5.77 -10.34
N GLU A 182 7.75 6.64 -11.32
CA GLU A 182 6.39 7.07 -11.71
C GLU A 182 5.49 5.98 -12.33
#